data_AF-A0A3A6Q2H6-F1
#
_entry.id   AF-A0A3A6Q2H6-F1
#
_cell.length_a   1.000
_cell.length_b   1.000
_cell.length_c   1.000
_cell.angle_alpha   90.00
_cell.angle_beta   90.00
_cell.angle_gamma   90.00
#
_symmetry.space_group_name_H-M   'P 1'
#
loop_
_entity.id
_entity.type
_entity.pdbx_description
1 polymer ?
#
loop_
_entity_poly.entity_id
_entity_poly.type
_entity_poly.pdbx_seq_one_letter_code
_entity_poly.pdbx_strand_id
1 'polypeptide(L)' 'MQDGRDMEEEQTVRELSHDEFDPNGTLALIAVYFVILLAMWVFMYFVEFLGNELTVVG' A
#
# COMPACT_ATOMS: atom_id res chain seq x y z
N MET A 1 15.01 -49.50 -0.52
CA MET A 1 15.52 -48.51 -1.48
C MET A 1 14.36 -47.65 -1.93
N GLN A 2 13.95 -46.69 -1.11
CA GLN A 2 13.03 -45.63 -1.54
C GLN A 2 12.99 -44.59 -0.42
N ASP A 3 13.72 -43.50 -0.58
CA ASP A 3 13.06 -42.19 -0.52
C ASP A 3 13.98 -41.20 -1.23
N GLY A 4 13.43 -40.56 -2.25
CA GLY A 4 14.05 -39.51 -3.03
C GLY A 4 12.98 -38.50 -3.39
N ARG A 5 12.03 -38.29 -2.46
CA ARG A 5 10.95 -37.31 -2.58
C ARG A 5 11.36 -35.94 -2.00
N ASP A 6 12.64 -35.77 -1.67
CA ASP A 6 13.15 -34.60 -0.97
C ASP A 6 13.42 -33.38 -1.89
N MET A 7 13.00 -33.40 -3.16
CA MET A 7 13.44 -32.39 -4.14
C MET A 7 12.42 -31.31 -4.50
N GLU A 8 11.21 -31.26 -3.94
CA GLU A 8 10.28 -30.15 -4.22
C GLU A 8 9.36 -29.78 -3.04
N GLU A 9 9.74 -30.08 -1.79
CA GLU A 9 9.13 -29.35 -0.67
C GLU A 9 9.76 -27.96 -0.66
N GLU A 10 9.10 -27.06 -1.40
CA GLU A 10 9.23 -25.62 -1.37
C GLU A 10 9.68 -25.17 0.02
N GLN A 11 11.00 -24.93 0.14
CA GLN A 11 11.60 -24.46 1.38
C GLN A 11 11.08 -23.06 1.63
N THR A 12 9.91 -22.97 2.25
CA THR A 12 9.33 -21.73 2.74
C THR A 12 10.32 -21.21 3.77
N VAL A 13 11.17 -20.27 3.35
CA VAL A 13 12.34 -19.79 4.09
C VAL A 13 11.94 -19.23 5.47
N ARG A 14 10.69 -18.85 5.65
CA ARG A 14 10.02 -18.62 6.94
C ARG A 14 8.53 -18.45 6.67
N GLU A 15 7.66 -19.26 7.27
CA GLU A 15 6.24 -18.88 7.36
C GLU A 15 6.17 -17.65 8.26
N LEU A 16 5.77 -16.52 7.69
CA LEU A 16 5.50 -15.32 8.46
C LEU A 16 4.19 -15.57 9.23
N SER A 17 4.27 -15.95 10.50
CA SER A 17 3.06 -16.14 11.32
C SER A 17 2.31 -14.81 11.38
N HIS A 18 1.01 -14.84 11.14
CA HIS A 18 0.14 -13.65 11.16
C HIS A 18 0.17 -12.91 12.51
N ASP A 19 0.68 -13.55 13.56
CA ASP A 19 0.89 -12.97 14.89
C ASP A 19 1.92 -11.83 14.91
N GLU A 20 2.82 -11.78 13.93
CA GLU A 20 3.85 -10.75 13.80
C GLU A 20 3.33 -9.52 13.01
N PHE A 21 2.13 -9.62 12.44
CA PHE A 21 1.45 -8.50 11.80
C PHE A 21 0.78 -7.63 12.86
N ASP A 22 1.24 -6.38 13.03
CA ASP A 22 0.57 -5.40 13.87
C ASP A 22 -0.52 -4.67 13.06
N PRO A 23 -1.81 -4.98 13.27
CA PRO A 23 -2.91 -4.39 12.49
C PRO A 23 -3.06 -2.90 12.77
N ASN A 24 -2.73 -2.44 13.98
CA ASN A 24 -2.85 -1.04 14.35
C ASN A 24 -1.73 -0.21 13.73
N GLY A 25 -0.49 -0.75 13.73
CA GLY A 25 0.65 -0.11 13.07
C GLY A 25 0.45 0.02 11.56
N THR A 26 -0.03 -1.05 10.91
CA THR A 26 -0.33 -1.03 9.47
C THR A 26 -1.49 -0.08 9.16
N LEU A 27 -2.55 -0.06 9.97
CA LEU A 27 -3.66 0.87 9.82
C LEU A 27 -3.19 2.32 9.95
N ALA A 28 -2.33 2.62 10.92
CA ALA A 28 -1.75 3.95 11.09
C ALA A 28 -0.93 4.37 9.86
N LEU A 29 -0.11 3.46 9.30
CA LEU A 29 0.66 3.73 8.08
C LEU A 29 -0.25 4.06 6.89
N ILE A 30 -1.30 3.25 6.68
CA ILE A 30 -2.30 3.46 5.62
C ILE A 30 -3.02 4.80 5.83
N ALA A 31 -3.43 5.11 7.05
CA ALA A 31 -4.13 6.35 7.37
C ALA A 31 -3.26 7.58 7.10
N VAL A 32 -1.99 7.56 7.53
CA VAL A 32 -1.02 8.62 7.25
C VAL A 32 -0.81 8.78 5.75
N TYR A 33 -0.63 7.67 5.03
CA TYR A 33 -0.48 7.69 3.57
C TYR A 33 -1.72 8.30 2.89
N PHE A 34 -2.92 7.92 3.32
CA PHE A 34 -4.17 8.46 2.79
C PHE A 34 -4.31 9.97 3.05
N VAL A 35 -3.92 10.46 4.22
CA VAL A 35 -3.88 11.89 4.54
C VAL A 35 -2.92 12.63 3.61
N ILE A 36 -1.73 12.07 3.33
CA ILE A 36 -0.78 12.65 2.38
C ILE A 36 -1.40 12.74 0.98
N LEU A 37 -2.06 11.68 0.51
CA LEU A 37 -2.75 11.69 -0.78
C LEU A 37 -3.84 12.76 -0.86
N LEU A 38 -4.68 12.87 0.18
CA LEU A 38 -5.70 13.91 0.25
C LEU A 38 -5.09 15.32 0.27
N ALA A 39 -4.01 15.52 1.04
CA ALA A 39 -3.32 16.80 1.08
C ALA A 39 -2.75 17.17 -0.29
N MET A 40 -2.08 16.23 -0.97
CA MET A 40 -1.59 16.44 -2.34
C MET A 40 -2.71 16.69 -3.34
N TRP A 41 -3.82 15.94 -3.23
CA TRP A 41 -4.98 16.10 -4.10
C TRP A 41 -5.63 17.47 -3.93
N VAL A 42 -5.89 17.88 -2.69
CA VAL A 42 -6.42 19.21 -2.36
C VAL A 42 -5.45 20.30 -2.83
N PHE A 43 -4.15 20.12 -2.60
CA PHE A 43 -3.14 21.07 -3.06
C PHE A 43 -3.11 21.21 -4.58
N MET A 44 -3.14 20.10 -5.32
CA MET A 44 -3.25 20.09 -6.78
C MET A 44 -4.51 20.81 -7.25
N TYR A 45 -5.66 20.50 -6.64
CA TYR A 45 -6.92 21.19 -6.91
C TYR A 45 -6.76 22.71 -6.70
N PHE A 46 -6.22 23.14 -5.56
CA PHE A 46 -5.98 24.56 -5.30
C PHE A 46 -5.07 25.21 -6.36
N VAL A 47 -3.95 24.58 -6.71
CA VAL A 47 -3.02 25.08 -7.73
C VAL A 47 -3.69 25.20 -9.10
N GLU A 48 -4.52 24.23 -9.47
CA GLU A 48 -5.24 24.20 -10.74
C GLU A 48 -6.34 25.25 -10.81
N PHE A 49 -7.13 25.44 -9.73
CA PHE A 49 -8.34 26.27 -9.75
C PHE A 49 -8.17 27.69 -9.18
N LEU A 50 -7.06 28.04 -8.51
CA LEU A 50 -6.80 29.42 -8.01
C LEU A 50 -6.14 30.35 -9.04
N GLY A 51 -5.61 29.82 -10.16
CA GLY A 51 -4.77 30.60 -11.08
C GLY A 51 -4.97 30.37 -12.59
N ASN A 52 -5.65 29.31 -13.01
CA ASN A 52 -6.04 29.09 -14.41
C ASN A 52 -7.57 28.96 -14.48
N GLU A 53 -8.19 29.76 -15.34
CA GLU A 53 -9.63 29.79 -15.55
C GLU A 53 -10.15 28.38 -15.88
N LEU A 54 -11.33 28.06 -15.33
CA LEU A 54 -12.05 26.82 -15.50
C LEU A 54 -12.30 26.50 -16.99
N THR A 55 -11.41 25.78 -17.66
CA THR A 55 -11.83 24.90 -18.76
C THR A 55 -12.41 23.63 -18.16
N VAL A 56 -13.51 23.80 -17.43
CA VAL A 56 -14.48 22.71 -17.20
C VAL A 56 -15.08 22.43 -18.57
N VAL A 57 -14.48 21.48 -19.30
CA VAL A 57 -15.13 20.89 -20.48
C VAL A 57 -16.11 19.87 -19.95
N GLY A 58 -17.35 20.32 -19.79
CA GLY A 58 -18.56 19.52 -19.66
C GLY A 58 -19.54 19.93 -20.74
#